data_AF-U1QUW1-F1
#
_entry.id   AF-U1QUW1-F1
#
_cell.length_a   1.000
_cell.length_b   1.000
_cell.length_c   1.000
_cell.angle_alpha   90.00
_cell.angle_beta   90.00
_cell.angle_gamma   90.00
#
_symmetry.space_group_name_H-M   'P 1'
#
loop_
_entity.id
_entity.type
_entity.pdbx_description
1 polymer ?
#
loop_
_entity_poly.entity_id
_entity_poly.type
_entity_poly.pdbx_seq_one_letter_code
_entity_poly.pdbx_strand_id
1 'polypeptide(L)' 'MSFEESLAQVRQVQPARTVFTELEEPYRRSHDDYRALAGRLTEREGLDLAFAHDGLELSV' A
#
# COMPACT_ATOMS: atom_id res chain seq x y z
N MET A 1 -10.15 9.94 2.85
CA MET A 1 -8.83 10.36 2.34
C MET A 1 -8.55 9.51 1.11
N SER A 2 -8.02 10.10 0.04
CA SER A 2 -7.68 9.37 -1.17
C SER A 2 -6.34 8.65 -1.04
N PHE A 3 -6.13 7.62 -1.86
CA PHE A 3 -4.86 6.90 -1.94
C PHE A 3 -3.68 7.83 -2.27
N GLU A 4 -3.88 8.80 -3.16
CA GLU A 4 -2.82 9.74 -3.58
C GLU A 4 -2.38 10.66 -2.44
N GLU A 5 -3.33 11.13 -1.63
CA GLU A 5 -3.03 11.94 -0.43
C GLU A 5 -2.23 11.14 0.60
N SER A 6 -2.64 9.89 0.88
CA SER A 6 -1.90 9.03 1.81
C SER A 6 -0.50 8.66 1.27
N LEU A 7 -0.37 8.39 -0.04
CA LEU A 7 0.93 8.12 -0.66
C LEU A 7 1.86 9.34 -0.62
N ALA A 8 1.31 10.55 -0.80
CA ALA A 8 2.09 11.78 -0.64
C ALA A 8 2.67 11.92 0.77
N GLN A 9 1.91 11.53 1.81
CA GLN A 9 2.40 11.53 3.19
C GLN A 9 3.54 10.50 3.39
N VAL A 10 3.39 9.29 2.84
CA VAL A 10 4.44 8.26 2.91
C VAL A 10 5.74 8.76 2.28
N ARG A 11 5.66 9.41 1.11
CA ARG A 11 6.82 10.01 0.44
C ARG A 11 7.51 11.08 1.28
N GLN A 12 6.73 11.87 2.01
CA GLN A 12 7.25 12.93 2.87
C GLN A 12 7.89 12.38 4.16
N VAL A 13 7.27 11.38 4.78
CA VAL A 13 7.72 10.81 6.07
C VAL A 13 8.87 9.81 5.88
N GLN A 14 8.92 9.13 4.73
CA GLN A 14 9.91 8.08 4.41
C GLN A 14 10.01 7.00 5.51
N PRO A 15 8.89 6.36 5.91
CA PRO A 15 8.94 5.29 6.89
C PRO A 15 9.71 4.08 6.34
N ALA A 16 10.29 3.28 7.24
CA ALA A 16 10.98 2.05 6.86
C ALA A 16 10.03 1.02 6.19
N ARG A 17 8.76 1.02 6.58
CA ARG A 17 7.71 0.15 6.02
C ARG A 17 6.33 0.81 6.16
N THR A 18 5.50 0.68 5.13
CA THR A 18 4.11 1.17 5.14
C THR A 18 3.12 0.04 4.89
N VAL A 19 2.00 0.02 5.60
CA VAL A 19 0.86 -0.85 5.26
C VAL A 19 -0.38 0.02 5.09
N PHE A 20 -0.94 0.06 3.88
CA PHE A 20 -2.21 0.70 3.61
C PHE A 20 -3.36 -0.22 4.02
N THR A 21 -4.32 0.31 4.78
CA THR A 21 -5.51 -0.40 5.25
C THR A 21 -6.76 0.41 4.90
N GLU A 22 -7.94 -0.07 5.30
CA GLU A 22 -9.24 0.57 5.03
C GLU A 22 -9.46 0.80 3.52
N LEU A 23 -9.25 -0.27 2.74
CA LEU A 23 -9.37 -0.22 1.29
C LEU A 23 -10.84 -0.24 0.87
N GLU A 24 -11.28 0.81 0.19
CA GLU A 24 -12.55 0.80 -0.52
C GLU A 24 -12.35 0.22 -1.92
N GLU A 25 -13.10 -0.82 -2.27
CA GLU A 25 -12.95 -1.59 -3.52
C GLU A 25 -14.16 -1.45 -4.47
N PRO A 26 -14.52 -0.22 -4.92
CA PRO A 26 -15.70 -0.03 -5.77
C PRO A 26 -15.59 -0.75 -7.12
N TYR A 27 -14.37 -1.07 -7.56
CA TYR A 27 -14.09 -1.72 -8.85
C TYR A 27 -13.72 -3.22 -8.73
N ARG A 28 -13.94 -3.86 -7.58
CA ARG A 28 -13.60 -5.28 -7.34
C ARG A 28 -12.16 -5.62 -7.75
N ARG A 29 -11.20 -4.76 -7.38
CA ARG A 29 -9.79 -5.12 -7.52
C ARG A 29 -9.51 -6.34 -6.65
N SER A 30 -8.75 -7.28 -7.19
CA SER A 30 -8.31 -8.44 -6.45
C SER A 30 -7.12 -8.09 -5.55
N HIS A 31 -6.86 -8.93 -4.56
CA HIS A 31 -5.64 -8.86 -3.76
C HIS A 31 -4.36 -8.82 -4.63
N ASP A 32 -4.35 -9.57 -5.74
CA ASP A 32 -3.20 -9.60 -6.66
C ASP A 32 -3.00 -8.26 -7.39
N ASP A 33 -4.06 -7.51 -7.65
CA ASP A 33 -3.97 -6.16 -8.24
C ASP A 33 -3.27 -5.19 -7.28
N TYR A 34 -3.58 -5.29 -5.98
CA TYR A 34 -2.92 -4.49 -4.94
C TYR A 34 -1.47 -4.91 -4.75
N ARG A 35 -1.18 -6.21 -4.77
CA ARG A 35 0.20 -6.72 -4.72
C ARG A 35 1.02 -6.22 -5.91
N ALA A 36 0.43 -6.23 -7.12
CA ALA A 36 1.07 -5.71 -8.32
C ALA A 36 1.28 -4.19 -8.25
N LEU A 37 0.32 -3.44 -7.69
CA LEU A 37 0.47 -2.00 -7.46
C LEU A 37 1.61 -1.71 -6.48
N ALA A 38 1.69 -2.47 -5.38
CA ALA A 38 2.77 -2.35 -4.41
C ALA A 38 4.14 -2.58 -5.06
N GLY A 39 4.30 -3.68 -5.78
CA GLY A 39 5.54 -3.99 -6.51
C GLY A 39 5.96 -2.87 -7.46
N ARG A 40 5.03 -2.31 -8.24
CA ARG A 40 5.34 -1.19 -9.15
C ARG A 40 5.80 0.06 -8.41
N LEU A 41 5.24 0.37 -7.25
CA LEU A 41 5.65 1.54 -6.46
C LEU A 41 7.01 1.31 -5.82
N THR A 42 7.28 0.10 -5.31
CA THR A 42 8.61 -0.28 -4.81
C THR A 42 9.67 -0.18 -5.91
N GLU A 43 9.41 -0.71 -7.10
CA GLU A 43 10.36 -0.66 -8.23
C GLU A 43 10.64 0.78 -8.71
N ARG A 44 9.61 1.64 -8.78
CA ARG A 44 9.75 2.99 -9.33
C ARG A 44 10.24 4.02 -8.33
N GLU A 45 9.88 3.86 -7.05
CA GLU A 45 10.07 4.88 -6.03
C GLU A 45 10.91 4.40 -4.84
N GLY A 46 11.25 3.12 -4.76
CA GLY A 46 12.02 2.54 -3.66
C GLY A 46 11.23 2.47 -2.34
N LEU A 47 9.90 2.56 -2.39
CA LEU A 47 9.05 2.51 -1.20
C LEU A 47 8.78 1.07 -0.78
N ASP A 48 9.03 0.72 0.49
CA ASP A 48 8.56 -0.53 1.09
C ASP A 48 7.11 -0.35 1.57
N LEU A 49 6.17 -0.85 0.77
CA LEU A 49 4.75 -0.75 1.07
C LEU A 49 3.99 -2.03 0.74
N ALA A 50 2.93 -2.26 1.52
CA ALA A 50 1.98 -3.34 1.32
C ALA A 50 0.54 -2.83 1.48
N PHE A 51 -0.42 -3.63 1.03
CA PHE A 51 -1.84 -3.43 1.25
C PHE A 51 -2.32 -4.51 2.20
N ALA A 52 -3.03 -4.12 3.26
CA ALA A 52 -3.60 -5.05 4.21
C ALA A 52 -4.72 -5.88 3.56
N HIS A 53 -4.86 -7.11 4.03
CA HIS A 53 -5.99 -7.98 3.74
C HIS A 53 -6.41 -8.66 5.04
N ASP A 54 -7.64 -9.17 5.07
CA ASP A 54 -8.14 -9.89 6.24
C ASP A 54 -7.23 -11.10 6.54
N GLY A 55 -6.86 -11.24 7.81
CA GLY A 55 -5.92 -12.27 8.28
C GLY A 55 -4.45 -11.99 8.00
N LEU A 56 -4.06 -10.78 7.54
CA LEU A 56 -2.65 -10.39 7.47
C LEU A 56 -2.04 -10.35 8.87
N GLU A 57 -0.97 -11.12 9.07
CA GLU A 57 -0.14 -11.08 10.27
C GLU A 57 1.17 -10.35 9.99
N LEU A 58 1.59 -9.48 10.92
CA LEU A 58 2.83 -8.71 10.82
C LEU A 58 3.69 -8.97 12.06
N SER A 59 4.97 -9.24 11.84
CA SER A 59 5.99 -9.17 12.88
C SER A 59 6.63 -7.79 12.88
N VAL A 60 6.71 -7.16 14.05
CA VAL A 60 7.30 -5.84 14.29
C VAL A 60 8.62 -5.95 15.04
#